data_AF-A0A5C8IFY2-F1
#
_entry.id   AF-A0A5C8IFY2-F1
#
_cell.length_a   1.000
_cell.length_b   1.000
_cell.length_c   1.000
_cell.angle_alpha   90.00
_cell.angle_beta   90.00
_cell.angle_gamma   90.00
#
_symmetry.space_group_name_H-M   'P 1'
#
loop_
_entity.id
_entity.type
_entity.pdbx_description
1 polymer ?
#
loop_
_entity_poly.entity_id
_entity_poly.type
_entity_poly.pdbx_seq_one_letter_code
_entity_poly.pdbx_strand_id
1 'polypeptide(L)'
;MSDLHEARESLPIALPYEDMEAETERIIRTGTIWLGAVAVTAALLLGPSVASGWRPTTLPMVFDVAWWLGATAAAIGIGLLVWAGCPVLGFRLPDAYRQKVFSIRVGIVLSLSGMAFSGLVVLLAPVG
;
A
#
# COMPACT_ATOMS: atom_id res chain seq x y z
N MET A 1 17.18 51.19 -6.22
CA MET A 1 18.02 49.99 -6.00
C MET A 1 17.88 49.50 -4.54
N SER A 2 16.70 49.65 -3.94
CA SER A 2 16.34 49.20 -2.59
C SER A 2 15.16 48.23 -2.66
N ASP A 3 14.24 48.47 -3.61
CA ASP A 3 13.00 47.69 -3.78
C ASP A 3 13.22 46.28 -4.35
N LEU A 4 14.37 46.01 -4.98
CA LEU A 4 14.72 44.66 -5.47
C LEU A 4 15.21 43.73 -4.35
N HIS A 5 15.59 44.27 -3.19
CA HIS A 5 15.97 43.47 -2.02
C HIS A 5 14.72 43.06 -1.21
N GLU A 6 13.73 43.94 -1.11
CA GLU A 6 12.43 43.69 -0.45
C GLU A 6 11.55 42.69 -1.23
N ALA A 7 11.63 42.71 -2.56
CA ALA A 7 10.93 41.73 -3.40
C ALA A 7 11.49 40.29 -3.28
N ARG A 8 12.71 40.13 -2.72
CA ARG A 8 13.34 38.82 -2.51
C ARG A 8 12.95 38.19 -1.17
N GLU A 9 12.48 39.00 -0.22
CA GLU A 9 12.07 38.59 1.13
C GLU A 9 10.58 38.22 1.21
N SER A 10 9.79 38.57 0.19
CA SER A 10 8.35 38.35 0.10
C SER A 10 7.94 37.10 -0.69
N LEU A 11 8.87 36.19 -0.99
CA LEU A 11 8.54 34.85 -1.47
C LEU A 11 8.46 33.89 -0.27
N PRO A 12 7.27 33.64 0.30
CA PRO A 12 7.13 32.47 1.15
C PRO A 12 7.36 31.24 0.25
N ILE A 13 7.96 30.19 0.82
CA ILE A 13 8.22 28.90 0.18
C ILE A 13 9.61 28.81 -0.52
N ALA A 14 10.67 29.21 0.17
CA ALA A 14 11.88 28.40 0.15
C ALA A 14 11.71 27.32 1.23
N LEU A 15 11.21 26.13 0.88
CA LEU A 15 11.34 25.00 1.80
C LEU A 15 12.84 24.71 1.92
N PRO A 16 13.42 24.69 3.13
CA PRO A 16 14.83 24.38 3.32
C PRO A 16 15.12 23.03 2.65
N TYR A 17 16.09 22.99 1.75
CA TYR A 17 16.51 21.77 1.06
C TYR A 17 16.81 20.62 2.05
N GLU A 18 17.33 20.94 3.24
CA GLU A 18 17.57 20.00 4.35
C GLU A 18 16.30 19.29 4.86
N ASP A 19 15.12 19.90 4.74
CA ASP A 19 13.85 19.30 5.21
C ASP A 19 13.30 18.28 4.20
N MET A 20 13.64 18.45 2.91
CA MET A 20 13.13 17.63 1.82
C MET A 20 13.76 16.24 1.76
N GLU A 21 15.05 16.13 2.05
CA GLU A 21 15.74 14.83 2.14
C GLU A 21 15.23 14.01 3.32
N ALA A 22 15.12 14.63 4.50
CA ALA A 22 14.61 13.98 5.70
C ALA A 22 13.13 13.53 5.54
N GLU A 23 12.28 14.37 4.95
CA GLU A 23 10.89 14.03 4.68
C GLU A 23 10.77 12.90 3.63
N THR A 24 11.61 12.92 2.60
CA THR A 24 11.66 11.86 1.59
C THR A 24 12.09 10.53 2.20
N GLU A 25 13.13 10.53 3.03
CA GLU A 25 13.58 9.34 3.75
C GLU A 25 12.49 8.79 4.68
N ARG A 26 11.76 9.66 5.38
CA ARG A 26 10.62 9.26 6.22
C ARG A 26 9.56 8.55 5.38
N ILE A 27 9.18 9.11 4.24
CA ILE A 27 8.16 8.53 3.35
C ILE A 27 8.61 7.17 2.82
N ILE A 28 9.86 7.05 2.36
CA ILE A 28 10.42 5.78 1.87
C ILE A 28 10.41 4.74 2.99
N ARG A 29 10.88 5.09 4.19
CA ARG A 29 10.93 4.19 5.34
C ARG A 29 9.52 3.71 5.73
N THR A 30 8.54 4.61 5.80
CA THR A 30 7.15 4.24 6.08
C THR A 30 6.60 3.30 5.01
N GLY A 31 6.82 3.59 3.72
CA GLY A 31 6.40 2.72 2.62
C GLY A 31 7.00 1.32 2.72
N THR A 32 8.32 1.22 2.97
CA THR A 32 9.03 -0.05 3.13
C THR A 32 8.53 -0.86 4.32
N ILE A 33 8.26 -0.21 5.47
CA ILE A 33 7.70 -0.88 6.65
C ILE A 33 6.34 -1.49 6.33
N TRP A 34 5.44 -0.73 5.70
CA TRP A 34 4.11 -1.24 5.35
C TRP A 34 4.13 -2.33 4.30
N LEU A 35 5.01 -2.22 3.30
CA LEU A 35 5.21 -3.26 2.31
C LEU A 35 5.71 -4.57 2.96
N GLY A 36 6.71 -4.47 3.84
CA GLY A 36 7.21 -5.62 4.61
C GLY A 36 6.14 -6.26 5.48
N ALA A 37 5.36 -5.46 6.21
CA ALA A 37 4.27 -5.94 7.05
C ALA A 37 3.21 -6.72 6.24
N VAL A 38 2.87 -6.23 5.06
CA VAL A 38 1.92 -6.90 4.17
C VAL A 38 2.49 -8.19 3.59
N ALA A 39 3.75 -8.22 3.18
CA ALA A 39 4.41 -9.44 2.71
C ALA A 39 4.43 -10.54 3.79
N VAL A 40 4.77 -10.17 5.03
CA VAL A 40 4.74 -11.10 6.18
C VAL A 40 3.32 -11.59 6.46
N THR A 41 2.34 -10.68 6.44
CA THR A 41 0.93 -11.05 6.69
C THR A 41 0.40 -12.01 5.62
N ALA A 42 0.69 -11.75 4.35
CA ALA A 42 0.31 -12.65 3.25
C ALA A 42 0.98 -14.03 3.40
N ALA A 43 2.27 -14.07 3.76
CA ALA A 43 2.99 -15.32 3.99
C ALA A 43 2.41 -16.12 5.18
N LEU A 44 2.04 -15.45 6.27
CA LEU A 44 1.46 -16.11 7.44
C LEU A 44 0.05 -16.66 7.18
N LEU A 45 -0.78 -15.92 6.43
CA LEU A 45 -2.16 -16.33 6.16
C LEU A 45 -2.26 -17.38 5.04
N LEU A 46 -1.48 -17.23 3.96
CA LEU A 46 -1.55 -18.14 2.81
C LEU A 46 -0.53 -19.28 2.88
N GLY A 47 0.58 -19.09 3.59
CA GLY A 47 1.67 -20.08 3.66
C GLY A 47 1.21 -21.47 4.12
N PRO A 48 0.49 -21.60 5.24
CA PRO A 48 -0.03 -22.89 5.69
C PRO A 48 -0.98 -23.54 4.68
N SER A 49 -1.87 -22.77 4.06
CA SER A 49 -2.80 -23.26 3.05
C SER A 49 -2.06 -23.82 1.84
N VAL A 50 -1.09 -23.08 1.31
CA VAL A 50 -0.26 -23.52 0.18
C VAL A 50 0.57 -24.75 0.54
N ALA A 51 1.17 -24.78 1.74
CA ALA A 51 1.95 -25.92 2.22
C ALA A 51 1.12 -27.20 2.40
N SER A 52 -0.16 -27.07 2.75
CA SER A 52 -1.10 -28.20 2.86
C SER A 52 -1.61 -28.72 1.51
N GLY A 53 -1.30 -28.04 0.40
CA GLY A 53 -1.82 -28.36 -0.93
C GLY A 53 -3.26 -27.90 -1.17
N TRP A 54 -3.82 -27.08 -0.27
CA TRP A 54 -5.16 -26.53 -0.40
C TRP A 54 -5.30 -25.64 -1.64
N ARG A 55 -6.47 -25.66 -2.29
CA ARG A 55 -6.78 -24.85 -3.47
C ARG A 55 -8.15 -24.18 -3.33
N PRO A 56 -8.33 -22.93 -3.78
CA PRO A 56 -9.64 -22.27 -3.76
C PRO A 56 -10.74 -23.05 -4.49
N THR A 57 -10.37 -23.78 -5.54
CA THR A 57 -11.29 -24.60 -6.36
C THR A 57 -11.94 -25.76 -5.61
N THR A 58 -11.52 -26.07 -4.38
CA THR A 58 -12.19 -27.08 -3.55
C THR A 58 -13.35 -26.50 -2.75
N LEU A 59 -13.56 -25.18 -2.79
CA LEU A 59 -14.70 -24.52 -2.15
C LEU A 59 -15.98 -24.69 -3.00
N PRO A 60 -17.17 -24.71 -2.37
CA PRO A 60 -18.41 -24.54 -3.11
C PRO A 60 -18.39 -23.24 -3.92
N MET A 61 -19.00 -23.24 -5.11
CA MET A 61 -18.88 -22.16 -6.10
C MET A 61 -19.03 -20.73 -5.53
N VAL A 62 -19.98 -20.51 -4.62
CA VAL A 62 -20.20 -19.19 -4.00
C VAL A 62 -19.00 -18.74 -3.15
N PHE A 63 -18.40 -19.67 -2.40
CA PHE A 63 -17.24 -19.40 -1.55
C PHE A 63 -15.97 -19.28 -2.40
N ASP A 64 -15.82 -20.04 -3.48
CA ASP A 64 -14.70 -19.88 -4.42
C ASP A 64 -14.68 -18.46 -5.01
N VAL A 65 -15.82 -18.00 -5.55
CA VAL A 65 -15.93 -16.63 -6.09
C VAL A 65 -15.67 -15.58 -5.01
N ALA A 66 -16.24 -15.74 -3.82
CA ALA A 66 -16.01 -14.81 -2.71
C ALA A 66 -14.52 -14.77 -2.30
N TRP A 67 -13.85 -15.92 -2.28
CA TRP A 67 -12.44 -16.01 -1.96
C TRP A 67 -11.59 -15.22 -2.96
N TRP A 68 -11.87 -15.36 -4.27
CA TRP A 68 -11.17 -14.63 -5.33
C TRP A 68 -11.42 -13.13 -5.29
N LEU A 69 -12.61 -12.67 -4.90
CA LEU A 69 -12.87 -11.24 -4.70
C LEU A 69 -12.00 -10.67 -3.59
N GLY A 70 -11.91 -11.35 -2.44
CA GLY A 70 -11.03 -10.96 -1.34
C GLY A 70 -9.55 -11.00 -1.73
N ALA A 71 -9.12 -12.06 -2.43
CA ALA A 71 -7.73 -12.23 -2.87
C ALA A 71 -7.32 -11.17 -3.88
N THR A 72 -8.22 -10.82 -4.81
CA THR A 72 -7.98 -9.76 -5.81
C THR A 72 -7.92 -8.39 -5.15
N ALA A 73 -8.83 -8.09 -4.23
CA ALA A 73 -8.79 -6.86 -3.45
C ALA A 73 -7.48 -6.75 -2.67
N ALA A 74 -7.07 -7.85 -2.02
CA ALA A 74 -5.80 -7.90 -1.32
C ALA A 74 -4.64 -7.62 -2.27
N ALA A 75 -4.55 -8.33 -3.40
CA ALA A 75 -3.49 -8.17 -4.40
C ALA A 75 -3.39 -6.73 -4.95
N ILE A 76 -4.53 -6.07 -5.22
CA ILE A 76 -4.56 -4.65 -5.60
C ILE A 76 -3.98 -3.79 -4.47
N GLY A 77 -4.36 -4.06 -3.23
CA GLY A 77 -3.83 -3.36 -2.05
C GLY A 77 -2.32 -3.51 -1.91
N ILE A 78 -1.78 -4.72 -2.08
CA ILE A 78 -0.33 -4.98 -2.11
C ILE A 78 0.33 -4.21 -3.25
N GLY A 79 -0.23 -4.25 -4.45
CA GLY A 79 0.28 -3.54 -5.62
C GLY A 79 0.39 -2.02 -5.38
N LEU A 80 -0.60 -1.42 -4.72
CA LEU A 80 -0.57 -0.01 -4.33
C LEU A 80 0.54 0.31 -3.31
N LEU A 81 0.81 -0.61 -2.38
CA LEU A 81 1.88 -0.44 -1.40
C LEU A 81 3.27 -0.58 -2.03
N VAL A 82 3.44 -1.54 -2.94
CA VAL A 82 4.66 -1.66 -3.77
C VAL A 82 4.87 -0.36 -4.54
N TRP A 83 3.81 0.12 -5.21
CA TRP A 83 3.85 1.37 -5.97
C TRP A 83 4.26 2.57 -5.11
N ALA A 84 3.72 2.68 -3.88
CA ALA A 84 4.09 3.74 -2.95
C ALA A 84 5.57 3.69 -2.52
N GLY A 85 6.15 2.49 -2.44
CA GLY A 85 7.55 2.26 -2.12
C GLY A 85 8.52 2.65 -3.26
N CYS A 86 8.07 2.59 -4.51
CA CYS A 86 8.92 2.95 -5.65
C CYS A 86 9.32 4.45 -5.65
N PRO A 87 10.57 4.79 -6.01
CA PRO A 87 11.00 6.17 -6.17
C PRO A 87 10.30 6.79 -7.37
N VAL A 88 9.73 7.98 -7.19
CA VAL A 88 9.00 8.70 -8.23
C VAL A 88 9.98 9.63 -8.95
N LEU A 89 10.44 9.21 -10.13
CA LEU A 89 11.41 9.97 -10.93
C LEU A 89 10.75 10.94 -11.94
N GLY A 90 9.43 10.91 -12.08
CA GLY A 90 8.70 11.60 -13.16
C GLY A 90 7.65 12.63 -12.74
N PHE A 91 7.45 12.88 -11.44
CA PHE A 91 6.42 13.80 -10.94
C PHE A 91 6.99 14.89 -10.03
N ARG A 92 6.29 16.03 -9.93
CA ARG A 92 6.60 17.08 -8.97
C ARG A 92 6.39 16.56 -7.53
N LEU A 93 7.24 17.00 -6.61
CA LEU A 93 7.20 16.62 -5.19
C LEU A 93 5.81 16.65 -4.53
N PRO A 94 5.00 17.73 -4.62
CA PRO A 94 3.70 17.75 -3.97
C PRO A 94 2.71 16.75 -4.57
N ASP A 95 2.81 16.45 -5.87
CA ASP A 95 1.94 15.48 -6.55
C ASP A 95 2.35 14.04 -6.19
N ALA A 96 3.66 13.78 -6.17
CA ALA A 96 4.23 12.51 -5.73
C ALA A 96 3.85 12.19 -4.28
N TYR A 97 3.88 13.19 -3.39
CA TYR A 97 3.46 13.04 -1.99
C TYR A 97 1.99 12.62 -1.89
N ARG A 98 1.08 13.36 -2.55
CA ARG A 98 -0.37 13.06 -2.53
C ARG A 98 -0.67 11.67 -3.08
N GLN A 99 -0.01 11.29 -4.18
CA GLN A 99 -0.15 9.96 -4.77
C GLN A 99 0.30 8.87 -3.80
N LYS A 100 1.46 9.04 -3.13
CA LYS A 100 1.96 8.07 -2.15
C LYS A 100 1.04 7.92 -0.95
N VAL A 101 0.57 9.03 -0.37
CA VAL A 101 -0.38 8.99 0.76
C VAL A 101 -1.67 8.28 0.37
N PHE A 102 -2.20 8.56 -0.83
CA PHE A 102 -3.38 7.88 -1.34
C PHE A 102 -3.13 6.37 -1.52
N SER A 103 -2.06 6.00 -2.22
CA SER A 103 -1.68 4.60 -2.44
C SER A 103 -1.47 3.83 -1.14
N ILE A 104 -0.85 4.44 -0.11
CA ILE A 104 -0.68 3.82 1.20
C ILE A 104 -2.03 3.59 1.89
N ARG A 105 -2.88 4.62 1.96
CA ARG A 105 -4.17 4.53 2.66
C ARG A 105 -5.09 3.49 2.02
N VAL A 106 -5.27 3.58 0.70
CA VAL A 106 -6.11 2.64 -0.06
C VAL A 106 -5.47 1.25 -0.05
N GLY A 107 -4.15 1.17 -0.19
CA GLY A 107 -3.39 -0.07 -0.17
C GLY A 107 -3.56 -0.85 1.13
N ILE A 108 -3.41 -0.19 2.29
CA ILE A 108 -3.62 -0.79 3.61
C ILE A 108 -5.05 -1.31 3.75
N VAL A 109 -6.05 -0.48 3.42
CA VAL A 109 -7.47 -0.85 3.56
C VAL A 109 -7.79 -2.07 2.71
N LEU A 110 -7.48 -2.03 1.41
CA LEU A 110 -7.76 -3.13 0.48
C LEU A 110 -7.00 -4.41 0.85
N SER A 111 -5.73 -4.29 1.24
CA SER A 111 -4.90 -5.42 1.63
C SER A 111 -5.47 -6.13 2.85
N LEU A 112 -5.73 -5.39 3.94
CA LEU A 112 -6.26 -5.95 5.18
C LEU A 112 -7.68 -6.49 5.02
N SER A 113 -8.58 -5.72 4.40
CA SER A 113 -9.96 -6.17 4.21
C SER A 113 -10.04 -7.37 3.28
N GLY A 114 -9.25 -7.41 2.21
CA GLY A 114 -9.20 -8.53 1.28
C GLY A 114 -8.69 -9.80 1.94
N MET A 115 -7.58 -9.74 2.68
CA MET A 115 -7.03 -10.88 3.42
C MET A 115 -7.99 -11.38 4.50
N ALA A 116 -8.59 -10.47 5.28
CA ALA A 116 -9.56 -10.82 6.31
C ALA A 116 -10.82 -11.47 5.71
N PHE A 117 -11.33 -10.92 4.59
CA PHE A 117 -12.49 -11.47 3.89
C PHE A 117 -12.21 -12.86 3.33
N SER A 118 -11.09 -13.06 2.62
CA SER A 118 -10.70 -14.38 2.12
C SER A 118 -10.50 -15.39 3.24
N GLY A 119 -9.90 -14.99 4.36
CA GLY A 119 -9.77 -15.85 5.54
C GLY A 119 -11.13 -16.24 6.14
N LEU A 120 -12.05 -15.28 6.29
CA LEU A 120 -13.42 -15.54 6.74
C LEU A 120 -14.17 -16.48 5.80
N VAL A 121 -14.00 -16.32 4.49
CA VAL A 121 -14.61 -17.22 3.49
C VAL A 121 -14.13 -18.66 3.69
N VAL A 122 -12.83 -18.88 3.93
CA VAL A 122 -12.30 -20.23 4.21
C VAL A 122 -12.86 -20.79 5.52
N LEU A 123 -12.96 -19.98 6.57
CA LEU A 123 -13.46 -20.41 7.88
C LEU A 123 -14.96 -20.70 7.91
N LEU A 124 -15.74 -19.98 7.10
CA LEU A 124 -17.20 -20.11 7.01
C LEU A 124 -17.64 -21.06 5.91
N ALA A 125 -16.72 -21.49 5.04
CA ALA A 125 -17.04 -22.44 3.99
C ALA A 125 -17.52 -23.76 4.62
N PRO A 126 -18.67 -24.28 4.18
CA PRO A 126 -19.14 -25.57 4.66
C PRO A 126 -18.11 -26.63 4.26
N VAL A 127 -17.82 -27.53 5.21
CA VAL A 127 -17.03 -28.73 4.93
C VAL A 127 -17.94 -29.65 4.12
N GLY A 128 -17.73 -29.67 2.81
CA GLY A 128 -18.43 -30.55 1.86
C GLY A 128 -17.76 -31.91 1.77
#